data_AF-A0A2P2E6B4-F1
#
_entry.id   AF-A0A2P2E6B4-F1
#
_cell.length_a   1.000
_cell.length_b   1.000
_cell.length_c   1.000
_cell.angle_alpha   90.00
_cell.angle_beta   90.00
_cell.angle_gamma   90.00
#
_symmetry.space_group_name_H-M   'P 1'
#
loop_
_entity.id
_entity.type
_entity.pdbx_description
1 polymer ?
#
loop_
_entity_poly.entity_id
_entity_poly.type
_entity_poly.pdbx_seq_one_letter_code
_entity_poly.pdbx_strand_id
1 'polypeptide(L)'
;MLTLAGIIIFLYAVSSILGLWLASQVTKVLEGDGPMPEVFAETPRHHLELMVNYAMGSRALAWRVSIGALVTTLVALAFSSALAFWALGFALAIDCLLFMTCRDIKPILSQTTQTERLVDAAQCLALLASLTLFLIMTLNGRLG
;
A
#
# COMPACT_ATOMS: atom_id res chain seq x y z
N MET A 1 -2.83 -22.76 -6.98
CA MET A 1 -3.53 -21.50 -6.57
C MET A 1 -2.91 -20.88 -5.33
N LEU A 2 -2.69 -21.62 -4.23
CA LEU A 2 -2.00 -21.12 -3.01
C LEU A 2 -0.60 -20.54 -3.27
N THR A 3 0.19 -21.14 -4.16
CA THR A 3 1.53 -20.67 -4.54
C THR A 3 1.52 -19.32 -5.27
N LEU A 4 0.58 -19.11 -6.20
CA LEU A 4 0.47 -17.84 -6.93
C LEU A 4 -0.01 -16.71 -6.01
N ALA A 5 -0.98 -16.98 -5.13
CA ALA A 5 -1.47 -16.01 -4.15
C ALA A 5 -0.36 -15.61 -3.16
N GLY A 6 0.43 -16.58 -2.67
CA GLY A 6 1.58 -16.30 -1.82
C GLY A 6 2.64 -15.41 -2.49
N ILE A 7 2.92 -15.65 -3.78
CA ILE A 7 3.85 -14.82 -4.57
C ILE A 7 3.31 -13.39 -4.71
N ILE A 8 2.02 -13.22 -4.98
CA ILE A 8 1.39 -11.89 -5.10
C ILE A 8 1.50 -11.13 -3.77
N ILE A 9 1.19 -11.79 -2.64
CA ILE A 9 1.28 -11.18 -1.31
C ILE A 9 2.74 -10.81 -0.98
N PHE A 10 3.69 -11.67 -1.33
CA PHE A 10 5.11 -11.40 -1.15
C PHE A 10 5.59 -10.19 -1.96
N LEU A 11 5.26 -10.14 -3.26
CA LEU A 11 5.56 -9.00 -4.11
C LEU A 11 4.93 -7.72 -3.59
N TYR A 12 3.69 -7.81 -3.10
CA TYR A 12 3.00 -6.67 -2.50
C TYR A 12 3.72 -6.16 -1.25
N ALA A 13 4.06 -7.05 -0.32
CA ALA A 13 4.81 -6.69 0.89
C ALA A 13 6.16 -6.03 0.57
N VAL A 14 6.92 -6.59 -0.37
CA VAL A 14 8.21 -6.03 -0.81
C VAL A 14 8.00 -4.65 -1.45
N SER A 15 6.99 -4.50 -2.30
CA SER A 15 6.69 -3.21 -2.94
C SER A 15 6.28 -2.13 -1.92
N SER A 16 5.51 -2.48 -0.89
CA SER A 16 5.11 -1.55 0.18
C SER A 16 6.29 -1.13 1.06
N ILE A 17 7.19 -2.06 1.38
CA ILE A 17 8.43 -1.76 2.13
C ILE A 17 9.34 -0.83 1.31
N LEU A 18 9.53 -1.14 0.03
CA LEU A 18 10.34 -0.32 -0.86
C LEU A 18 9.73 1.07 -1.03
N GLY A 19 8.41 1.16 -1.21
CA GLY A 19 7.67 2.42 -1.28
C GLY A 19 7.86 3.29 -0.04
N LEU A 20 7.76 2.71 1.16
CA LEU A 20 8.00 3.43 2.41
C LEU A 20 9.45 3.91 2.52
N TRP A 21 10.41 3.06 2.13
CA TRP A 21 11.83 3.43 2.14
C TRP A 21 12.10 4.59 1.18
N LEU A 22 11.61 4.51 -0.07
CA LEU A 22 11.74 5.58 -1.06
C LEU A 22 11.11 6.88 -0.57
N ALA A 23 9.90 6.81 -0.03
CA ALA A 23 9.19 7.97 0.51
C ALA A 23 9.94 8.64 1.68
N SER A 24 10.60 7.85 2.53
CA SER A 24 11.48 8.34 3.59
C SER A 24 12.71 9.07 3.04
N GLN A 25 13.34 8.54 1.97
CA GLN A 25 14.47 9.22 1.31
C GLN A 25 14.05 10.56 0.70
N VAL A 26 12.92 10.59 -0.02
CA VAL A 26 12.38 11.83 -0.60
C VAL A 26 12.10 12.87 0.50
N THR A 27 11.52 12.43 1.62
CA THR A 27 11.22 13.33 2.75
C THR A 27 12.50 13.95 3.33
N LYS A 28 13.54 13.15 3.58
CA LYS A 28 14.83 13.65 4.10
C LYS A 28 15.48 14.68 3.19
N VAL A 29 15.47 14.41 1.88
CA VAL A 29 16.03 15.34 0.88
C VAL A 29 15.27 16.67 0.88
N LEU A 30 13.94 16.63 0.96
CA LEU A 30 13.12 17.85 1.01
C LEU A 30 13.27 18.63 2.32
N GLU A 31 13.60 17.95 3.42
CA GLU A 31 13.99 18.57 4.70
C GLU A 31 15.41 19.16 4.68
N GLY A 32 16.13 19.05 3.55
CA GLY A 32 17.47 19.59 3.35
C GLY A 32 18.60 18.63 3.72
N ASP A 33 18.28 17.38 4.03
CA ASP A 33 19.23 16.37 4.51
C ASP A 33 19.78 15.53 3.33
N GLY A 34 20.65 16.17 2.53
CA GLY A 34 21.41 15.54 1.45
C GLY A 34 20.87 15.74 0.02
N PRO A 35 21.64 15.32 -1.00
CA PRO A 35 21.26 15.45 -2.40
C PRO A 35 20.16 14.44 -2.78
N MET A 36 19.25 14.87 -3.68
CA MET A 36 18.21 13.99 -4.24
C MET A 36 18.85 12.79 -4.96
N PRO A 37 18.49 11.55 -4.61
CA PRO A 37 18.96 10.37 -5.32
C PRO A 37 18.62 10.46 -6.82
N GLU A 38 19.56 10.07 -7.69
CA GLU A 38 19.41 10.17 -9.15
C GLU A 38 18.16 9.43 -9.67
N VAL A 39 17.74 8.37 -8.97
CA VAL A 39 16.52 7.59 -9.27
C VAL A 39 15.25 8.46 -9.24
N PHE A 40 15.26 9.55 -8.46
CA PHE A 40 14.13 10.48 -8.36
C PHE A 40 14.26 11.71 -9.28
N ALA A 41 15.40 11.91 -9.94
CA ALA A 41 15.64 13.09 -10.78
C ALA A 41 14.67 13.16 -11.97
N GLU A 42 14.28 12.01 -12.51
CA GLU A 42 13.31 11.90 -13.61
C GLU A 42 11.86 11.70 -13.12
N THR A 43 11.64 11.59 -11.81
CA THR A 43 10.30 11.33 -11.27
C THR A 43 9.46 12.62 -11.29
N PRO A 44 8.23 12.58 -11.83
CA PRO A 44 7.34 13.73 -11.81
C PRO A 44 7.10 14.25 -10.39
N ARG A 45 7.12 15.59 -10.24
CA ARG A 45 7.04 16.25 -8.93
C ARG A 45 5.80 15.86 -8.10
N HIS A 46 4.65 15.64 -8.73
CA HIS A 46 3.43 15.21 -8.04
C HIS A 46 3.54 13.81 -7.42
N HIS A 47 4.34 12.91 -8.00
CA HIS A 47 4.61 11.60 -7.40
C HIS A 47 5.49 11.73 -6.17
N LEU A 48 6.48 12.63 -6.20
CA LEU A 48 7.31 12.94 -5.02
C LEU A 48 6.47 13.57 -3.89
N GLU A 49 5.58 14.51 -4.21
CA GLU A 49 4.67 15.12 -3.25
C GLU A 49 3.69 14.10 -2.63
N LEU A 50 3.18 13.16 -3.44
CA LEU A 50 2.35 12.06 -2.95
C LEU A 50 3.13 11.17 -1.97
N MET A 51 4.36 10.78 -2.32
CA MET A 51 5.22 9.96 -1.46
C MET A 51 5.48 10.62 -0.11
N VAL A 52 5.77 11.93 -0.11
CA VAL A 52 5.98 12.71 1.12
C VAL A 52 4.72 12.76 1.97
N ASN A 53 3.55 12.94 1.34
CA ASN A 53 2.27 12.95 2.05
C ASN A 53 2.00 11.61 2.77
N TYR A 54 2.37 10.49 2.14
CA TYR A 54 2.29 9.17 2.78
C TYR A 54 3.36 8.94 3.86
N ALA A 55 4.51 9.59 3.77
CA ALA A 55 5.62 9.47 4.72
C ALA A 55 5.48 10.35 5.97
N MET A 56 4.49 11.24 6.03
CA MET A 56 4.30 12.17 7.14
C MET A 56 3.05 11.88 8.00
N GLY A 57 3.11 12.28 9.27
CA GLY A 57 1.97 12.31 10.20
C GLY A 57 1.33 10.95 10.49
N SER A 58 -0.01 10.95 10.65
CA SER A 58 -0.79 9.75 10.96
C SER A 58 -0.83 8.73 9.81
N ARG A 59 -0.59 9.17 8.57
CA ARG A 59 -0.59 8.32 7.38
C ARG A 59 0.65 7.44 7.34
N ALA A 60 1.81 7.98 7.71
CA ALA A 60 3.03 7.21 7.87
C ALA A 60 2.87 6.09 8.90
N LEU A 61 2.20 6.38 10.03
CA LEU A 61 1.91 5.39 11.06
C LEU A 61 0.99 4.29 10.53
N ALA A 62 -0.14 4.67 9.91
CA ALA A 62 -1.06 3.72 9.31
C ALA A 62 -0.36 2.84 8.25
N TRP A 63 0.48 3.42 7.39
CA TRP A 63 1.20 2.67 6.37
C TRP A 63 2.20 1.67 6.97
N ARG A 64 2.90 2.04 8.05
CA ARG A 64 3.74 1.10 8.82
C ARG A 64 2.95 -0.05 9.45
N VAL A 65 1.75 0.24 9.98
CA VAL A 65 0.86 -0.80 10.53
C VAL A 65 0.38 -1.74 9.42
N SER A 66 0.04 -1.21 8.24
CA SER A 66 -0.29 -2.00 7.05
C SER A 66 0.86 -2.95 6.67
N ILE A 67 2.10 -2.43 6.59
CA ILE A 67 3.29 -3.24 6.31
C ILE A 67 3.47 -4.33 7.38
N GLY A 68 3.28 -4.00 8.66
CA GLY A 68 3.32 -4.98 9.74
C GLY A 68 2.33 -6.12 9.52
N ALA A 69 1.09 -5.79 9.14
CA ALA A 69 0.06 -6.78 8.83
C ALA A 69 0.39 -7.62 7.57
N LEU A 70 1.03 -7.04 6.55
CA LEU A 70 1.54 -7.79 5.39
C LEU A 70 2.64 -8.78 5.77
N VAL A 71 3.58 -8.37 6.63
CA VAL A 71 4.62 -9.28 7.15
C VAL A 71 3.99 -10.39 8.00
N THR A 72 3.04 -10.06 8.87
CA THR A 72 2.29 -11.05 9.64
C THR A 72 1.55 -12.03 8.73
N THR A 73 0.97 -11.55 7.62
CA THR A 73 0.35 -12.42 6.60
C THR A 73 1.35 -13.44 6.07
N LEU A 74 2.54 -12.98 5.66
CA LEU A 74 3.58 -13.86 5.10
C LEU A 74 4.04 -14.92 6.11
N VAL A 75 4.25 -14.54 7.37
CA VAL A 75 4.61 -15.49 8.42
C VAL A 75 3.47 -16.47 8.67
N ALA A 76 2.23 -15.96 8.81
CA ALA A 76 1.06 -16.77 9.10
C ALA A 76 0.72 -17.77 7.98
N LEU A 77 1.05 -17.49 6.71
CA LEU A 77 0.84 -18.44 5.61
C LEU A 77 1.49 -19.80 5.85
N ALA A 78 2.57 -19.88 6.65
CA ALA A 78 3.24 -21.13 7.00
C ALA A 78 2.59 -21.89 8.17
N PHE A 79 1.75 -21.24 8.98
CA PHE A 79 1.28 -21.79 10.26
C PHE A 79 -0.24 -21.79 10.43
N SER A 80 -0.95 -20.80 9.87
CA SER A 80 -2.40 -20.65 9.99
C SER A 80 -2.98 -19.83 8.84
N SER A 81 -3.77 -20.49 7.99
CA SER A 81 -4.48 -19.83 6.88
C SER A 81 -5.45 -18.76 7.38
N ALA A 82 -6.20 -19.03 8.45
CA ALA A 82 -7.14 -18.10 9.06
C ALA A 82 -6.45 -16.80 9.49
N LEU A 83 -5.33 -16.90 10.21
CA LEU A 83 -4.56 -15.75 10.66
C LEU A 83 -3.95 -14.98 9.49
N ALA A 84 -3.47 -15.69 8.46
CA ALA A 84 -2.93 -15.06 7.25
C ALA A 84 -3.98 -14.23 6.52
N PHE A 85 -5.18 -14.78 6.33
CA PHE A 85 -6.27 -14.04 5.68
C PHE A 85 -6.75 -12.84 6.51
N TRP A 86 -6.80 -12.97 7.85
CA TRP A 86 -7.11 -11.84 8.74
C TRP A 86 -6.09 -10.71 8.65
N ALA A 87 -4.81 -11.05 8.73
CA ALA A 87 -3.73 -10.07 8.61
C ALA A 87 -3.73 -9.40 7.23
N LEU A 88 -4.02 -10.16 6.17
CA LEU A 88 -4.12 -9.63 4.81
C LEU A 88 -5.30 -8.67 4.68
N GLY A 89 -6.49 -9.07 5.16
CA GLY A 89 -7.67 -8.22 5.16
C GLY A 89 -7.46 -6.91 5.90
N PHE A 90 -6.75 -6.95 7.03
CA PHE A 90 -6.42 -5.77 7.82
C PHE A 90 -5.45 -4.82 7.08
N ALA A 91 -4.41 -5.37 6.44
CA ALA A 91 -3.50 -4.58 5.61
C ALA A 91 -4.26 -3.86 4.47
N LEU A 92 -5.09 -4.61 3.73
CA LEU A 92 -5.88 -4.07 2.62
C LEU A 92 -6.88 -3.01 3.08
N ALA A 93 -7.49 -3.17 4.25
CA ALA A 93 -8.39 -2.18 4.83
C ALA A 93 -7.64 -0.87 5.14
N ILE A 94 -6.44 -0.95 5.72
CA ILE A 94 -5.63 0.23 5.99
C ILE A 94 -5.20 0.91 4.69
N ASP A 95 -4.74 0.15 3.70
CA ASP A 95 -4.33 0.71 2.40
C ASP A 95 -5.50 1.39 1.69
N CYS A 96 -6.70 0.81 1.77
CA CYS A 96 -7.91 1.40 1.23
C CYS A 96 -8.28 2.71 1.96
N LEU A 97 -8.21 2.72 3.29
CA LEU A 97 -8.44 3.94 4.08
C LEU A 97 -7.41 5.02 3.77
N LEU A 98 -6.14 4.64 3.63
CA LEU A 98 -5.05 5.53 3.26
C LEU A 98 -5.30 6.16 1.88
N PHE A 99 -5.77 5.40 0.91
CA PHE A 99 -6.13 5.91 -0.40
C PHE A 99 -7.33 6.87 -0.33
N MET A 100 -8.43 6.46 0.29
CA MET A 100 -9.67 7.26 0.36
C MET A 100 -9.51 8.56 1.16
N THR A 101 -8.68 8.55 2.20
CA THR A 101 -8.42 9.73 3.06
C THR A 101 -7.32 10.64 2.50
N CYS A 102 -6.84 10.38 1.29
CA CYS A 102 -5.83 11.19 0.64
C CYS A 102 -6.39 12.56 0.26
N ARG A 103 -6.06 13.58 1.07
CA ARG A 103 -6.59 14.94 0.96
C ARG A 103 -6.27 15.59 -0.40
N ASP A 104 -5.11 15.26 -0.97
CA ASP A 104 -4.57 15.83 -2.21
C ASP A 104 -4.76 14.92 -3.43
N ILE A 105 -5.62 13.90 -3.35
CA ILE A 105 -5.78 12.94 -4.45
C ILE A 105 -6.36 13.60 -5.71
N LYS A 106 -7.24 14.59 -5.57
CA LYS A 106 -7.82 15.32 -6.71
C LYS A 106 -6.78 16.10 -7.53
N PRO A 107 -5.93 16.96 -6.92
CA PRO A 107 -4.88 17.64 -7.66
C PRO A 107 -3.86 16.67 -8.26
N ILE A 108 -3.53 15.57 -7.58
CA ILE A 108 -2.59 14.55 -8.08
C ILE A 108 -3.19 13.81 -9.30
N LEU A 109 -4.45 13.39 -9.22
CA LEU A 109 -5.16 12.74 -10.33
C LEU A 109 -5.35 13.65 -11.56
N SER A 110 -5.27 14.97 -11.39
CA SER A 110 -5.34 15.92 -12.51
C SER A 110 -4.02 16.01 -13.30
N GLN A 111 -2.91 15.60 -12.68
CA GLN A 111 -1.57 15.63 -13.27
C GLN A 111 -1.11 14.26 -13.77
N THR A 112 -1.87 13.20 -13.49
CA THR A 112 -1.56 11.84 -13.95
C THR A 112 -2.08 11.57 -15.37
N THR A 113 -1.29 10.80 -16.10
CA THR A 113 -1.64 10.29 -17.43
C THR A 113 -2.89 9.39 -17.35
N GLN A 114 -3.54 9.17 -18.48
CA GLN A 114 -4.72 8.31 -18.53
C GLN A 114 -4.39 6.86 -18.13
N THR A 115 -3.18 6.39 -18.46
CA THR A 115 -2.69 5.05 -18.11
C THR A 115 -2.48 4.90 -16.60
N GLU A 116 -1.85 5.88 -15.95
CA GLU A 116 -1.68 5.88 -14.47
C GLU A 116 -3.05 5.85 -13.77
N ARG A 117 -4.01 6.64 -14.25
CA ARG A 117 -5.37 6.65 -13.69
C ARG A 117 -6.10 5.31 -13.83
N LEU A 118 -5.89 4.60 -14.95
CA LEU A 118 -6.47 3.26 -15.14
C LEU A 118 -5.83 2.24 -14.22
N VAL A 119 -4.51 2.33 -13.99
CA VAL A 119 -3.79 1.46 -13.05
C VAL A 119 -4.27 1.72 -11.62
N ASP A 120 -4.35 2.99 -11.20
CA ASP A 120 -4.85 3.36 -9.87
C ASP A 120 -6.31 2.93 -9.65
N ALA A 121 -7.17 3.11 -10.66
CA ALA A 121 -8.56 2.66 -10.61
C ALA A 121 -8.66 1.13 -10.51
N ALA A 122 -7.84 0.41 -11.27
CA ALA A 122 -7.78 -1.05 -11.22
C ALA A 122 -7.28 -1.54 -9.86
N GLN A 123 -6.26 -0.90 -9.30
CA GLN A 123 -5.76 -1.20 -7.95
C GLN A 123 -6.82 -0.91 -6.89
N CYS A 124 -7.51 0.23 -6.97
CA CYS A 124 -8.56 0.58 -6.04
C CYS A 124 -9.75 -0.39 -6.10
N LEU A 125 -10.17 -0.80 -7.30
CA LEU A 125 -11.20 -1.83 -7.50
C LEU A 125 -10.75 -3.19 -6.96
N ALA A 126 -9.49 -3.58 -7.18
CA ALA A 126 -8.93 -4.82 -6.64
C ALA A 126 -8.88 -4.80 -5.10
N LEU A 127 -8.52 -3.67 -4.49
CA LEU A 127 -8.52 -3.47 -3.04
C LEU A 127 -9.95 -3.55 -2.48
N LEU A 128 -10.92 -2.88 -3.12
CA LEU A 128 -12.34 -2.93 -2.74
C LEU A 128 -12.93 -4.33 -2.86
N ALA A 129 -12.64 -5.04 -3.95
CA ALA A 129 -13.09 -6.42 -4.15
C ALA A 129 -12.48 -7.35 -3.10
N SER A 130 -11.19 -7.18 -2.78
CA SER A 130 -10.49 -7.97 -1.77
C SER A 130 -11.02 -7.70 -0.36
N LEU A 131 -11.29 -6.44 -0.01
CA LEU A 131 -11.93 -6.08 1.25
C LEU A 131 -13.34 -6.65 1.36
N THR A 132 -14.13 -6.58 0.29
CA THR A 132 -15.49 -7.13 0.24
C THR A 132 -15.47 -8.64 0.42
N LEU A 133 -14.57 -9.35 -0.28
CA LEU A 133 -14.38 -10.79 -0.10
C LEU A 133 -13.97 -11.13 1.33
N PHE A 134 -13.04 -10.37 1.92
CA PHE A 134 -12.60 -10.55 3.29
C PHE A 134 -13.75 -10.39 4.30
N LEU A 135 -14.56 -9.33 4.16
CA LEU A 135 -15.73 -9.09 5.01
C LEU A 135 -16.76 -10.21 4.86
N ILE A 136 -17.05 -10.65 3.63
CA ILE A 136 -17.98 -11.75 3.37
C ILE A 136 -17.48 -13.06 4.00
N MET A 137 -16.19 -13.39 3.86
CA MET A 137 -15.62 -14.60 4.46
C MET A 137 -15.63 -14.56 5.98
N THR A 138 -15.37 -13.38 6.57
CA THR A 138 -15.41 -13.13 8.01
C THR A 138 -16.81 -13.27 8.57
N LEU A 139 -17.78 -12.58 7.97
CA LEU A 139 -19.18 -12.57 8.44
C LEU A 139 -19.85 -13.95 8.31
N ASN A 140 -19.44 -14.74 7.32
CA ASN A 140 -19.98 -16.09 7.11
C ASN A 140 -19.23 -17.18 7.91
N GLY A 141 -18.27 -16.83 8.76
CA GLY A 141 -17.51 -17.79 9.56
C GLY A 141 -16.66 -18.77 8.73
N ARG A 142 -16.42 -18.48 7.44
CA ARG A 142 -15.66 -19.35 6.52
C ARG A 142 -14.13 -19.21 6.66
N LEU A 143 -13.69 -18.43 7.63
CA LEU A 143 -12.29 -18.27 8.03
C LEU A 143 -11.91 -19.16 9.22
N GLY A 144 -12.84 -19.98 9.75
CA GLY A 144 -12.61 -20.95 10.82
C GLY A 144 -12.22 -22.34 10.33
#